data_AF-A0A7S2X206-F1
#
_entry.id   AF-A0A7S2X206-F1
#
_cell.length_a   1.000
_cell.length_b   1.000
_cell.length_c   1.000
_cell.angle_alpha   90.00
_cell.angle_beta   90.00
_cell.angle_gamma   90.00
#
_symmetry.space_group_name_H-M   'P 1'
#
loop_
_entity.id
_entity.type
_entity.pdbx_description
1 polymer ?
#
loop_
_entity_poly.entity_id
_entity_poly.type
_entity_poly.pdbx_seq_one_letter_code
_entity_poly.pdbx_strand_id
1 'polypeptide(L)'
;AAIQKLEHLLHYGDESKAIADVVIDTCGKLKNLRKAIFAYRKPRKKWGHSWGRGDESLQGRHAAFKNGIEYLERYFIIIAFASWLDSDGYNHGVGSFHEWFSSRLDLQELMNTIRTNPGAALSAGSVSSLLKSAASMKSLQVDVVLSHDHKRCLSSRSGVMLKRNTILKSYLFPEMQTKSLQQVCGVLNFFQAGDVPIASASAPSVGGMRRLLSKFKEESADSHVVVIDLREELVTYVKGVPYVLREIDFATKSLNLAGLSTDQVLQRESLLKEDLLHERDTHQNEILLHHEVSRHMERVPSKENTATDDTGISVDASRAFDVRADAQRRYLRLEAFWEETRPEDVNSPDLGICTPSEISKHLREEGFSMTYFRFPWSRERRPTASDVECLHSRVKSYHGEKAPKLRFLFLSHTGIGMGVRHIPVLVSCFYLTRAGYGNESDKGKAEESGAPRGAENEADENRGILALTRVIPDGPKCKSIVDRSISFFSAVGDMRGDIDKCKR
;
A
#
# COMPACT_ATOMS: atom_id res chain seq x y z
N ALA A 1 -12.48 11.37 -2.81
CA ALA A 1 -13.30 10.85 -3.90
C ALA A 1 -12.81 11.35 -5.25
N ALA A 2 -12.98 12.61 -5.63
CA ALA A 2 -12.49 13.11 -6.94
C ALA A 2 -10.98 12.88 -7.17
N ILE A 3 -10.13 13.23 -6.20
CA ILE A 3 -8.68 12.99 -6.30
C ILE A 3 -8.33 11.50 -6.24
N GLN A 4 -9.07 10.69 -5.47
CA GLN A 4 -8.90 9.24 -5.50
C GLN A 4 -9.22 8.69 -6.90
N LYS A 5 -10.31 9.13 -7.53
CA LYS A 5 -10.63 8.77 -8.91
C LYS A 5 -9.49 9.17 -9.86
N LEU A 6 -8.87 10.34 -9.67
CA LEU A 6 -7.69 10.75 -10.44
C LEU A 6 -6.49 9.81 -10.21
N GLU A 7 -6.16 9.49 -8.96
CA GLU A 7 -5.10 8.52 -8.63
C GLU A 7 -5.36 7.17 -9.33
N HIS A 8 -6.63 6.74 -9.43
CA HIS A 8 -7.04 5.53 -10.15
C HIS A 8 -6.99 5.68 -11.67
N LEU A 9 -7.06 6.89 -12.23
CA LEU A 9 -6.87 7.14 -13.66
C LEU A 9 -5.40 7.34 -14.04
N LEU A 10 -4.49 7.67 -13.13
CA LEU A 10 -3.09 7.95 -13.46
C LEU A 10 -2.17 6.75 -13.21
N HIS A 11 -1.19 6.51 -14.07
CA HIS A 11 -0.11 5.56 -13.75
C HIS A 11 0.65 6.04 -12.51
N TYR A 12 0.82 5.16 -11.51
CA TYR A 12 1.47 5.52 -10.24
C TYR A 12 0.89 6.81 -9.62
N GLY A 13 -0.45 6.88 -9.61
CA GLY A 13 -1.19 8.08 -9.24
C GLY A 13 -1.01 8.48 -7.77
N ASP A 14 -0.88 7.51 -6.88
CA ASP A 14 -0.61 7.71 -5.46
C ASP A 14 0.80 8.28 -5.23
N GLU A 15 1.82 7.81 -5.95
CA GLU A 15 3.16 8.38 -5.91
C GLU A 15 3.21 9.78 -6.54
N SER A 16 2.56 9.96 -7.70
CA SER A 16 2.45 11.26 -8.38
C SER A 16 1.81 12.30 -7.46
N LYS A 17 0.77 11.89 -6.74
CA LYS A 17 0.15 12.72 -5.71
C LYS A 17 1.06 12.95 -4.52
N ALA A 18 1.78 11.94 -4.03
CA ALA A 18 2.71 12.11 -2.92
C ALA A 18 3.80 13.15 -3.25
N ILE A 19 4.32 13.13 -4.48
CA ILE A 19 5.26 14.14 -4.99
C ILE A 19 4.60 15.53 -5.02
N ALA A 20 3.42 15.63 -5.62
CA ALA A 20 2.67 16.88 -5.68
C ALA A 20 2.40 17.44 -4.27
N ASP A 21 2.07 16.58 -3.32
CA ASP A 21 1.82 16.92 -1.92
C ASP A 21 3.05 17.54 -1.27
N VAL A 22 4.23 16.91 -1.40
CA VAL A 22 5.50 17.43 -0.88
C VAL A 22 5.84 18.79 -1.49
N VAL A 23 5.68 18.96 -2.80
CA VAL A 23 5.96 20.22 -3.48
C VAL A 23 5.00 21.32 -3.01
N ILE A 24 3.70 21.03 -2.91
CA ILE A 24 2.70 21.99 -2.44
C ILE A 24 2.96 22.40 -0.99
N ASP A 25 3.36 21.47 -0.13
CA ASP A 25 3.66 21.76 1.27
C ASP A 25 4.90 22.64 1.39
N THR A 26 5.96 22.32 0.65
CA THR A 26 7.20 23.12 0.58
C THR A 26 6.94 24.55 0.09
N CYS A 27 6.06 24.72 -0.91
CA CYS A 27 5.66 26.01 -1.45
C CYS A 27 4.55 26.72 -0.63
N GLY A 28 4.11 26.12 0.48
CA GLY A 28 2.90 26.50 1.21
C GLY A 28 3.00 27.75 2.09
N LYS A 29 4.16 28.42 2.16
CA LYS A 29 4.42 29.55 3.08
C LYS A 29 3.43 30.72 2.92
N LEU A 30 3.06 31.04 1.68
CA LEU A 30 2.06 32.08 1.40
C LEU A 30 0.63 31.52 1.47
N LYS A 31 0.38 30.43 0.73
CA LYS A 31 -0.92 29.77 0.70
C LYS A 31 -0.76 28.31 0.28
N ASN A 32 -0.99 27.41 1.22
CA ASN A 32 -0.97 25.98 0.93
C ASN A 32 -2.31 25.54 0.30
N LEU A 33 -2.23 24.96 -0.90
CA LEU A 33 -3.38 24.53 -1.69
C LEU A 33 -4.18 23.43 -1.00
N ARG A 34 -3.51 22.46 -0.37
CA ARG A 34 -4.16 21.34 0.35
C ARG A 34 -4.90 21.87 1.58
N LYS A 35 -4.25 22.72 2.39
CA LYS A 35 -4.87 23.39 3.56
C LYS A 35 -6.08 24.22 3.13
N ALA A 36 -6.00 24.92 1.98
CA ALA A 36 -7.13 25.64 1.42
C ALA A 36 -8.29 24.70 1.07
N ILE A 37 -8.07 23.64 0.28
CA ILE A 37 -9.10 22.65 -0.08
C ILE A 37 -9.78 22.06 1.18
N PHE A 38 -8.99 21.70 2.20
CA PHE A 38 -9.52 21.21 3.47
C PHE A 38 -10.38 22.24 4.21
N ALA A 39 -10.01 23.53 4.16
CA ALA A 39 -10.83 24.59 4.74
C ALA A 39 -12.20 24.66 4.05
N TYR A 40 -12.25 24.59 2.73
CA TYR A 40 -13.50 24.59 1.94
C TYR A 40 -14.38 23.35 2.17
N ARG A 41 -13.81 22.25 2.69
CA ARG A 41 -14.56 21.02 3.05
C ARG A 41 -15.29 21.11 4.38
N LYS A 42 -14.86 21.97 5.32
CA LYS A 42 -15.48 22.08 6.65
C LYS A 42 -16.82 22.81 6.58
N PRO A 43 -17.78 22.55 7.50
CA PRO A 43 -18.96 23.38 7.64
C PRO A 43 -18.57 24.84 7.84
N ARG A 44 -19.21 25.76 7.11
CA ARG A 44 -18.87 27.19 7.10
C ARG A 44 -18.82 27.83 8.49
N LYS A 45 -19.64 27.36 9.43
CA LYS A 45 -19.65 27.79 10.84
C LYS A 45 -18.33 27.56 11.59
N LYS A 46 -17.41 26.75 11.05
CA LYS A 46 -16.08 26.46 11.62
C LYS A 46 -14.95 27.19 10.88
N TRP A 47 -15.25 28.14 10.00
CA TRP A 47 -14.25 28.86 9.22
C TRP A 47 -13.78 30.08 10.04
N GLY A 48 -12.46 30.24 10.22
CA GLY A 48 -11.89 31.35 10.97
C GLY A 48 -11.90 32.68 10.19
N HIS A 49 -11.73 33.79 10.90
CA HIS A 49 -11.75 35.17 10.37
C HIS A 49 -10.71 35.46 9.26
N SER A 50 -9.65 34.65 9.14
CA SER A 50 -8.52 34.86 8.21
C SER A 50 -8.79 34.50 6.75
N TRP A 51 -9.93 33.87 6.42
CA TRP A 51 -10.24 33.38 5.06
C TRP A 51 -11.15 34.32 4.25
N GLY A 52 -11.24 35.61 4.62
CA GLY A 52 -11.89 36.65 3.82
C GLY A 52 -13.38 36.41 3.55
N ARG A 53 -14.15 36.02 4.58
CA ARG A 53 -15.54 35.57 4.41
C ARG A 53 -16.51 36.02 5.50
N GLY A 54 -16.71 37.33 5.59
CA GLY A 54 -17.83 37.93 6.33
C GLY A 54 -19.17 37.87 5.59
N ASP A 55 -19.19 37.59 4.28
CA ASP A 55 -20.43 37.65 3.48
C ASP A 55 -21.23 36.35 3.55
N GLU A 56 -22.28 36.34 4.37
CA GLU A 56 -23.22 35.22 4.57
C GLU A 56 -24.28 35.07 3.47
N SER A 57 -24.31 35.99 2.50
CA SER A 57 -25.26 35.98 1.39
C SER A 57 -25.15 34.72 0.54
N LEU A 58 -26.21 34.45 -0.23
CA LEU A 58 -26.19 33.40 -1.26
C LEU A 58 -25.00 33.57 -2.23
N GLN A 59 -24.62 34.81 -2.53
CA GLN A 59 -23.53 35.15 -3.44
C GLN A 59 -22.16 34.83 -2.81
N GLY A 60 -21.95 35.18 -1.54
CA GLY A 60 -20.76 34.79 -0.78
C GLY A 60 -20.62 33.28 -0.59
N ARG A 61 -21.73 32.54 -0.54
CA ARG A 61 -21.74 31.06 -0.54
C ARG A 61 -21.35 30.49 -1.89
N HIS A 62 -21.92 31.03 -2.97
CA HIS A 62 -21.62 30.58 -4.33
C HIS A 62 -20.15 30.86 -4.71
N ALA A 63 -19.63 32.04 -4.36
CA ALA A 63 -18.23 32.40 -4.56
C ALA A 63 -17.27 31.51 -3.74
N ALA A 64 -17.63 31.17 -2.49
CA ALA A 64 -16.85 30.23 -1.70
C ALA A 64 -16.83 28.84 -2.33
N PHE A 65 -17.98 28.36 -2.77
CA PHE A 65 -18.07 27.07 -3.42
C PHE A 65 -17.21 27.03 -4.69
N LYS A 66 -17.33 28.03 -5.56
CA LYS A 66 -16.52 28.21 -6.77
C LYS A 66 -15.02 28.21 -6.47
N ASN A 67 -14.57 28.98 -5.49
CA ASN A 67 -13.15 29.02 -5.09
C ASN A 67 -12.65 27.65 -4.59
N GLY A 68 -13.48 26.89 -3.88
CA GLY A 68 -13.15 25.54 -3.44
C GLY A 68 -12.93 24.57 -4.61
N ILE A 69 -13.78 24.66 -5.63
CA ILE A 69 -13.65 23.89 -6.87
C ILE A 69 -12.38 24.29 -7.63
N GLU A 70 -12.11 25.59 -7.80
CA GLU A 70 -10.90 26.06 -8.48
C GLU A 70 -9.61 25.57 -7.80
N TYR A 71 -9.57 25.52 -6.45
CA TYR A 71 -8.41 24.94 -5.76
C TYR A 71 -8.28 23.43 -6.00
N LEU A 72 -9.41 22.71 -6.05
CA LEU A 72 -9.42 21.28 -6.34
C LEU A 72 -8.93 20.99 -7.77
N GLU A 73 -9.32 21.82 -8.75
CA GLU A 73 -8.84 21.72 -10.14
C GLU A 73 -7.34 21.99 -10.26
N ARG A 74 -6.83 23.01 -9.57
CA ARG A 74 -5.38 23.28 -9.53
C ARG A 74 -4.62 22.08 -8.98
N TYR A 75 -5.14 21.47 -7.92
CA TYR A 75 -4.53 20.29 -7.32
C TYR A 75 -4.57 19.08 -8.27
N PHE A 76 -5.70 18.86 -8.94
CA PHE A 76 -5.85 17.84 -9.98
C PHE A 76 -4.78 18.00 -11.07
N ILE A 77 -4.62 19.22 -11.62
CA ILE A 77 -3.65 19.48 -12.68
C ILE A 77 -2.21 19.23 -12.21
N ILE A 78 -1.87 19.63 -10.99
CA ILE A 78 -0.51 19.39 -10.44
C ILE A 78 -0.21 17.90 -10.33
N ILE A 79 -1.17 17.09 -9.85
CA ILE A 79 -1.00 15.63 -9.77
C ILE A 79 -0.87 15.03 -11.18
N ALA A 80 -1.75 15.43 -12.11
CA ALA A 80 -1.70 14.96 -13.49
C ALA A 80 -0.37 15.35 -14.18
N PHE A 81 0.14 16.54 -13.91
CA PHE A 81 1.42 17.02 -14.41
C PHE A 81 2.59 16.21 -13.82
N ALA A 82 2.58 15.96 -12.52
CA ALA A 82 3.57 15.09 -11.88
C ALA A 82 3.59 13.68 -12.49
N SER A 83 2.42 13.12 -12.79
CA SER A 83 2.29 11.83 -13.48
C SER A 83 2.78 11.88 -14.93
N TRP A 84 2.51 12.97 -15.66
CA TRP A 84 3.00 13.15 -17.02
C TRP A 84 4.53 13.30 -17.09
N LEU A 85 5.14 14.01 -16.15
CA LEU A 85 6.61 14.09 -16.05
C LEU A 85 7.25 12.72 -15.85
N ASP A 86 6.52 11.78 -15.25
CA ASP A 86 6.98 10.41 -15.06
C ASP A 86 6.67 9.49 -16.25
N SER A 87 5.96 10.00 -17.27
CA SER A 87 5.55 9.21 -18.43
C SER A 87 6.63 9.10 -19.51
N ASP A 88 6.52 8.08 -20.36
CA ASP A 88 7.41 7.87 -21.52
C ASP A 88 7.44 9.10 -22.45
N GLY A 89 6.33 9.83 -22.59
CA GLY A 89 6.26 11.02 -23.44
C GLY A 89 7.24 12.11 -23.01
N TYR A 90 7.27 12.45 -21.72
CA TYR A 90 8.23 13.44 -21.22
C TYR A 90 9.67 12.95 -21.31
N ASN A 91 9.93 11.71 -20.88
CA ASN A 91 11.29 11.15 -20.82
C ASN A 91 11.93 10.95 -22.20
N HIS A 92 11.15 10.72 -23.24
CA HIS A 92 11.63 10.60 -24.63
C HIS A 92 11.53 11.92 -25.43
N GLY A 93 11.13 13.02 -24.78
CA GLY A 93 10.96 14.33 -25.44
C GLY A 93 9.81 14.39 -26.44
N VAL A 94 8.82 13.51 -26.30
CA VAL A 94 7.67 13.37 -27.20
C VAL A 94 6.42 13.98 -26.57
N GLY A 95 5.95 15.07 -27.17
CA GLY A 95 4.69 15.73 -26.85
C GLY A 95 4.74 16.63 -25.62
N SER A 96 3.82 17.59 -25.57
CA SER A 96 3.63 18.52 -24.45
C SER A 96 2.62 17.97 -23.44
N PHE A 97 2.64 18.49 -22.20
CA PHE A 97 1.58 18.20 -21.21
C PHE A 97 0.19 18.50 -21.76
N HIS A 98 0.06 19.57 -22.56
CA HIS A 98 -1.20 19.95 -23.18
C HIS A 98 -1.72 18.86 -24.13
N GLU A 99 -0.86 18.34 -25.01
CA GLU A 99 -1.25 17.26 -25.94
C GLU A 99 -1.58 15.96 -25.20
N TRP A 100 -0.77 15.59 -24.21
CA TRP A 100 -1.03 14.42 -23.37
C TRP A 100 -2.36 14.56 -22.64
N PHE A 101 -2.58 15.65 -21.90
CA PHE A 101 -3.82 15.88 -21.15
C PHE A 101 -5.04 15.98 -22.07
N SER A 102 -4.87 16.56 -23.26
CA SER A 102 -5.94 16.68 -24.25
C SER A 102 -6.32 15.32 -24.88
N SER A 103 -5.38 14.38 -24.96
CA SER A 103 -5.64 13.01 -25.41
C SER A 103 -6.36 12.14 -24.38
N ARG A 104 -6.31 12.54 -23.10
CA ARG A 104 -6.87 11.84 -21.94
C ARG A 104 -8.33 12.23 -21.68
N LEU A 105 -9.25 11.67 -22.47
CA LEU A 105 -10.69 11.96 -22.33
C LEU A 105 -11.25 11.62 -20.95
N ASP A 106 -10.65 10.64 -20.27
CA ASP A 106 -10.99 10.25 -18.89
C ASP A 106 -10.66 11.33 -17.85
N LEU A 107 -9.47 11.94 -17.98
CA LEU A 107 -9.08 13.06 -17.12
C LEU A 107 -9.97 14.26 -17.37
N GLN A 108 -10.35 14.51 -18.63
CA GLN A 108 -11.29 15.57 -18.99
C GLN A 108 -12.68 15.33 -18.44
N GLU A 109 -13.21 14.11 -18.53
CA GLU A 109 -14.52 13.74 -18.00
C GLU A 109 -14.57 13.91 -16.48
N LEU A 110 -13.54 13.47 -15.77
CA LEU A 110 -13.44 13.65 -14.32
C LEU A 110 -13.32 15.13 -13.94
N MET A 111 -12.51 15.91 -14.68
CA MET A 111 -12.40 17.37 -14.48
C MET A 111 -13.74 18.07 -14.73
N ASN A 112 -14.46 17.70 -15.78
CA ASN A 112 -15.77 18.26 -16.09
C ASN A 112 -16.81 17.87 -15.02
N THR A 113 -16.73 16.67 -14.46
CA THR A 113 -17.59 16.22 -13.36
C THR A 113 -17.34 17.05 -12.10
N ILE A 114 -16.07 17.36 -11.79
CA ILE A 114 -15.70 18.25 -10.67
C ILE A 114 -16.34 19.64 -10.84
N ARG A 115 -16.40 20.16 -12.07
CA ARG A 115 -17.00 21.47 -12.39
C ARG A 115 -18.52 21.50 -12.31
N THR A 116 -19.15 20.52 -12.95
CA THR A 116 -20.59 20.55 -13.25
C THR A 116 -21.43 19.83 -12.18
N ASN A 117 -20.90 18.76 -11.60
CA ASN A 117 -21.55 18.01 -10.54
C ASN A 117 -20.56 17.59 -9.44
N PRO A 118 -20.05 18.57 -8.67
CA PRO A 118 -19.11 18.31 -7.59
C PRO A 118 -19.65 17.34 -6.52
N GLY A 119 -20.97 17.27 -6.31
CA GLY A 119 -21.59 16.28 -5.43
C GLY A 119 -21.31 14.84 -5.91
N ALA A 120 -21.45 14.58 -7.20
CA ALA A 120 -21.11 13.29 -7.82
C ALA A 120 -19.59 13.05 -7.92
N ALA A 121 -18.79 14.09 -8.17
CA ALA A 121 -17.33 13.98 -8.14
C ALA A 121 -16.83 13.56 -6.75
N LEU A 122 -17.50 14.04 -5.69
CA LEU A 122 -17.16 13.79 -4.30
C LEU A 122 -17.85 12.55 -3.69
N SER A 123 -18.78 11.91 -4.39
CA SER A 123 -19.41 10.66 -3.94
C SER A 123 -18.43 9.49 -4.00
N ALA A 124 -18.55 8.56 -3.04
CA ALA A 124 -17.74 7.34 -2.96
C ALA A 124 -18.14 6.25 -3.99
N GLY A 125 -18.69 6.67 -5.14
CA GLY A 125 -19.10 5.76 -6.21
C GLY A 125 -17.91 5.15 -6.96
N SER A 126 -18.11 3.91 -7.45
CA SER A 126 -17.12 3.09 -8.15
C SER A 126 -16.51 3.78 -9.37
N VAL A 127 -15.18 3.72 -9.50
CA VAL A 127 -14.39 4.21 -10.65
C VAL A 127 -14.80 3.50 -11.95
N SER A 128 -15.43 2.33 -11.83
CA SER A 128 -15.94 1.52 -12.95
C SER A 128 -16.90 2.26 -13.87
N SER A 129 -17.63 3.28 -13.41
CA SER A 129 -18.52 4.05 -14.30
C SER A 129 -17.79 5.07 -15.18
N LEU A 130 -16.64 5.59 -14.75
CA LEU A 130 -15.81 6.55 -15.52
C LEU A 130 -14.87 5.85 -16.51
N LEU A 131 -14.55 4.58 -16.26
CA LEU A 131 -13.66 3.77 -17.09
C LEU A 131 -14.34 3.16 -18.34
N LYS A 132 -15.65 3.39 -18.54
CA LYS A 132 -16.41 2.85 -19.68
C LYS A 132 -16.13 3.56 -21.01
N SER A 133 -15.43 4.68 -21.00
CA SER A 133 -15.06 5.44 -22.20
C SER A 133 -13.88 4.77 -22.91
N ALA A 134 -14.11 4.14 -24.07
CA ALA A 134 -13.15 3.32 -24.81
C ALA A 134 -11.81 4.01 -25.19
N ALA A 135 -11.77 5.35 -25.19
CA ALA A 135 -10.54 6.13 -25.42
C ALA A 135 -9.61 6.19 -24.19
N SER A 136 -10.15 6.04 -22.98
CA SER A 136 -9.41 6.03 -21.71
C SER A 136 -8.40 4.88 -21.62
N MET A 137 -8.83 3.69 -22.05
CA MET A 137 -8.06 2.44 -21.95
C MET A 137 -6.72 2.50 -22.71
N LYS A 138 -6.60 3.24 -23.82
CA LYS A 138 -5.36 3.27 -24.62
C LYS A 138 -4.18 3.98 -23.94
N SER A 139 -4.47 4.93 -23.06
CA SER A 139 -3.46 5.79 -22.42
C SER A 139 -2.99 5.30 -21.05
N LEU A 140 -3.69 4.28 -20.54
CA LEU A 140 -3.49 3.62 -19.25
C LEU A 140 -2.84 2.23 -19.40
N GLN A 141 -2.46 1.84 -20.62
CA GLN A 141 -1.83 0.56 -20.86
C GLN A 141 -0.44 0.54 -20.22
N VAL A 142 -0.31 -0.26 -19.16
CA VAL A 142 0.92 -1.01 -18.93
C VAL A 142 1.26 -1.71 -20.25
N ASP A 143 2.53 -1.74 -20.65
CA ASP A 143 2.95 -2.45 -21.85
C ASP A 143 2.78 -3.96 -21.61
N VAL A 144 1.57 -4.46 -21.85
CA VAL A 144 1.20 -5.85 -21.68
C VAL A 144 1.47 -6.58 -22.99
N VAL A 145 2.41 -7.52 -22.94
CA VAL A 145 2.76 -8.31 -24.11
C VAL A 145 1.95 -9.59 -24.15
N LEU A 146 0.97 -9.58 -25.05
CA LEU A 146 0.01 -10.66 -25.25
C LEU A 146 0.15 -11.23 -26.66
N SER A 147 0.40 -12.54 -26.75
CA SER A 147 0.27 -13.30 -27.99
C SER A 147 -1.21 -13.38 -28.43
N HIS A 148 -1.45 -13.91 -29.64
CA HIS A 148 -2.82 -14.15 -30.11
C HIS A 148 -3.57 -15.13 -29.20
N ASP A 149 -2.89 -16.17 -28.71
CA ASP A 149 -3.48 -17.18 -27.83
C ASP A 149 -3.76 -16.61 -26.43
N HIS A 150 -2.91 -15.72 -25.90
CA HIS A 150 -3.19 -15.01 -24.64
C HIS A 150 -4.48 -14.18 -24.76
N LYS A 151 -4.64 -13.43 -25.85
CA LYS A 151 -5.87 -12.64 -26.10
C LYS A 151 -7.11 -13.53 -26.23
N ARG A 152 -6.96 -14.70 -26.86
CA ARG A 152 -8.05 -15.68 -26.99
C ARG A 152 -8.47 -16.24 -25.63
N CYS A 153 -7.51 -16.65 -24.80
CA CYS A 153 -7.74 -17.10 -23.42
C CYS A 153 -8.46 -16.04 -22.58
N LEU A 154 -7.95 -14.80 -22.61
CA LEU A 154 -8.62 -13.70 -21.92
C LEU A 154 -10.06 -13.52 -22.43
N SER A 155 -10.28 -13.57 -23.74
CA SER A 155 -11.63 -13.41 -24.31
C SER A 155 -12.59 -14.55 -23.95
N SER A 156 -12.09 -15.77 -23.71
CA SER A 156 -12.90 -16.92 -23.30
C SER A 156 -13.23 -16.94 -21.81
N ARG A 157 -12.52 -16.19 -20.95
CA ARG A 157 -12.80 -16.09 -19.51
C ARG A 157 -14.23 -15.64 -19.25
N SER A 158 -14.99 -16.50 -18.57
CA SER A 158 -16.40 -16.30 -18.20
C SER A 158 -16.69 -16.62 -16.74
N GLY A 159 -15.63 -16.79 -15.92
CA GLY A 159 -15.70 -17.12 -14.51
C GLY A 159 -16.30 -16.00 -13.65
N VAL A 160 -16.53 -16.32 -12.38
CA VAL A 160 -17.15 -15.38 -11.42
C VAL A 160 -16.16 -14.27 -11.03
N MET A 161 -14.92 -14.65 -10.77
CA MET A 161 -13.77 -13.79 -10.49
C MET A 161 -12.92 -13.58 -11.74
N LEU A 162 -12.59 -14.66 -12.46
CA LEU A 162 -11.73 -14.64 -13.64
C LEU A 162 -12.55 -14.29 -14.90
N LYS A 163 -12.60 -13.00 -15.20
CA LYS A 163 -13.33 -12.40 -16.32
C LYS A 163 -12.39 -11.96 -17.44
N ARG A 164 -12.98 -11.57 -18.57
CA ARG A 164 -12.27 -11.16 -19.79
C ARG A 164 -11.25 -10.04 -19.62
N ASN A 165 -11.49 -9.12 -18.70
CA ASN A 165 -10.63 -7.97 -18.42
C ASN A 165 -9.74 -8.19 -17.18
N THR A 166 -9.68 -9.41 -16.64
CA THR A 166 -8.91 -9.71 -15.44
C THR A 166 -7.71 -10.61 -15.73
N ILE A 167 -6.67 -10.49 -14.92
CA ILE A 167 -5.42 -11.25 -15.01
C ILE A 167 -4.95 -11.69 -13.62
N LEU A 168 -4.13 -12.73 -13.57
CA LEU A 168 -3.37 -13.12 -12.38
C LEU A 168 -1.94 -12.63 -12.54
N LYS A 169 -1.52 -11.72 -11.67
CA LYS A 169 -0.19 -11.13 -11.67
C LYS A 169 0.62 -11.66 -10.50
N SER A 170 1.90 -11.96 -10.71
CA SER A 170 2.84 -12.34 -9.65
C SER A 170 2.82 -11.29 -8.55
N TYR A 171 2.65 -11.76 -7.32
CA TYR A 171 2.69 -10.91 -6.14
C TYR A 171 4.13 -10.67 -5.67
N LEU A 172 5.07 -11.48 -6.13
CA LEU A 172 6.49 -11.31 -5.89
C LEU A 172 7.08 -10.48 -7.03
N PHE A 173 7.55 -9.29 -6.69
CA PHE A 173 8.33 -8.44 -7.59
C PHE A 173 9.58 -7.96 -6.84
N PRO A 174 10.79 -8.42 -7.21
CA PRO A 174 12.03 -8.13 -6.48
C PRO A 174 12.29 -6.65 -6.25
N GLU A 175 11.85 -5.78 -7.15
CA GLU A 175 12.04 -4.33 -7.07
C GLU A 175 11.17 -3.69 -5.98
N MET A 176 10.14 -4.39 -5.45
CA MET A 176 9.43 -3.96 -4.24
C MET A 176 10.29 -4.09 -2.97
N GLN A 177 11.46 -4.73 -3.06
CA GLN A 177 12.31 -4.99 -1.92
C GLN A 177 13.08 -3.74 -1.47
N THR A 178 12.90 -3.39 -0.21
CA THR A 178 13.64 -2.31 0.43
C THR A 178 14.97 -2.85 0.95
N LYS A 179 16.07 -2.19 0.59
CA LYS A 179 17.43 -2.57 1.03
C LYS A 179 17.64 -2.46 2.54
N SER A 180 16.83 -1.66 3.23
CA SER A 180 16.94 -1.44 4.68
C SER A 180 16.35 -2.57 5.53
N LEU A 181 15.60 -3.50 4.93
CA LEU A 181 14.91 -4.57 5.64
C LEU A 181 15.58 -5.93 5.45
N GLN A 182 15.29 -6.85 6.36
CA GLN A 182 15.88 -8.18 6.38
C GLN A 182 15.48 -8.97 5.13
N GLN A 183 16.45 -9.69 4.60
CA GLN A 183 16.33 -10.46 3.37
C GLN A 183 16.06 -11.92 3.74
N VAL A 184 14.92 -12.45 3.32
CA VAL A 184 14.59 -13.88 3.47
C VAL A 184 14.16 -14.39 2.10
N CYS A 185 14.79 -15.47 1.62
CA CYS A 185 14.48 -16.02 0.31
C CYS A 185 12.97 -16.34 0.19
N GLY A 186 12.33 -15.86 -0.88
CA GLY A 186 10.89 -16.04 -1.09
C GLY A 186 9.98 -15.19 -0.20
N VAL A 187 10.52 -14.18 0.50
CA VAL A 187 9.77 -13.23 1.31
C VAL A 187 10.25 -11.82 1.04
N LEU A 188 9.33 -10.89 0.78
CA LEU A 188 9.66 -9.48 0.56
C LEU A 188 9.47 -8.68 1.85
N ASN A 189 10.41 -7.75 2.11
CA ASN A 189 10.35 -6.78 3.21
C ASN A 189 10.04 -7.41 4.56
N PHE A 190 10.81 -8.44 4.93
CA PHE A 190 10.70 -9.06 6.25
C PHE A 190 11.25 -8.12 7.33
N PHE A 191 10.50 -7.98 8.41
CA PHE A 191 10.86 -7.19 9.57
C PHE A 191 10.44 -7.92 10.85
N GLN A 192 11.30 -7.91 11.86
CA GLN A 192 11.02 -8.47 13.18
C GLN A 192 11.33 -7.41 14.24
N ALA A 193 10.35 -7.08 15.06
CA ALA A 193 10.54 -6.17 16.19
C ALA A 193 11.40 -6.86 17.26
N GLY A 194 12.33 -6.12 17.85
CA GLY A 194 13.31 -6.69 18.79
C GLY A 194 12.72 -7.08 20.14
N ASP A 195 12.00 -6.18 20.79
CA ASP A 195 11.56 -6.34 22.19
C ASP A 195 10.12 -6.86 22.34
N VAL A 196 9.40 -7.06 21.23
CA VAL A 196 8.03 -7.58 21.22
C VAL A 196 7.93 -8.71 20.21
N PRO A 197 7.07 -9.72 20.44
CA PRO A 197 7.04 -10.91 19.60
C PRO A 197 6.23 -10.68 18.30
N ILE A 198 6.59 -9.65 17.56
CA ILE A 198 5.86 -9.19 16.38
C ILE A 198 6.81 -9.10 15.20
N ALA A 199 6.42 -9.69 14.09
CA ALA A 199 7.09 -9.62 12.81
C ALA A 199 6.11 -9.25 11.70
N SER A 200 6.61 -8.74 10.59
CA SER A 200 5.86 -8.47 9.37
C SER A 200 6.61 -8.96 8.14
N ALA A 201 5.85 -9.36 7.12
CA ALA A 201 6.36 -9.82 5.85
C ALA A 201 5.41 -9.41 4.71
N SER A 202 5.91 -9.46 3.48
CA SER A 202 5.09 -9.23 2.28
C SER A 202 5.13 -10.43 1.36
N ALA A 203 3.95 -10.78 0.86
CA ALA A 203 3.72 -11.78 -0.18
C ALA A 203 4.68 -13.00 -0.10
N PRO A 204 4.79 -13.70 1.05
CA PRO A 204 5.71 -14.82 1.16
C PRO A 204 5.28 -15.94 0.21
N SER A 205 6.23 -16.57 -0.49
CA SER A 205 6.01 -17.87 -1.11
C SER A 205 5.81 -18.95 -0.04
N VAL A 206 5.31 -20.13 -0.43
CA VAL A 206 5.18 -21.26 0.49
C VAL A 206 6.53 -21.63 1.10
N GLY A 207 7.58 -21.74 0.27
CA GLY A 207 8.95 -21.96 0.75
C GLY A 207 9.47 -20.82 1.64
N GLY A 208 9.09 -19.57 1.34
CA GLY A 208 9.39 -18.42 2.20
C GLY A 208 8.71 -18.51 3.57
N MET A 209 7.43 -18.92 3.59
CA MET A 209 6.69 -19.15 4.83
C MET A 209 7.32 -20.24 5.67
N ARG A 210 7.67 -21.39 5.09
CA ARG A 210 8.39 -22.47 5.80
C ARG A 210 9.69 -21.99 6.43
N ARG A 211 10.45 -21.16 5.71
CA ARG A 211 11.69 -20.56 6.25
C ARG A 211 11.42 -19.64 7.44
N LEU A 212 10.41 -18.79 7.38
CA LEU A 212 10.02 -17.94 8.51
C LEU A 212 9.57 -18.76 9.73
N LEU A 213 8.73 -19.76 9.51
CA LEU A 213 8.23 -20.63 10.58
C LEU A 213 9.35 -21.47 11.21
N SER A 214 10.26 -22.00 10.39
CA SER A 214 11.44 -22.73 10.86
C SER A 214 12.36 -21.84 11.68
N LYS A 215 12.64 -20.62 11.19
CA LYS A 215 13.39 -19.60 11.93
C LYS A 215 12.76 -19.31 13.30
N PHE A 216 11.44 -19.15 13.38
CA PHE A 216 10.77 -18.91 14.66
C PHE A 216 10.83 -20.11 15.60
N LYS A 217 10.77 -21.33 15.07
CA LYS A 217 10.92 -22.58 15.83
C LYS A 217 12.35 -22.78 16.33
N GLU A 218 13.37 -22.38 15.56
CA GLU A 218 14.77 -22.41 15.99
C GLU A 218 15.06 -21.40 17.11
N GLU A 219 14.48 -20.20 17.02
CA GLU A 219 14.58 -19.19 18.08
C GLU A 219 13.87 -19.61 19.38
N SER A 220 12.86 -20.49 19.27
CA SER A 220 12.14 -21.07 20.40
C SER A 220 11.36 -22.31 19.97
N ALA A 221 11.78 -23.49 20.44
CA ALA A 221 11.17 -24.77 20.06
C ALA A 221 9.64 -24.78 20.33
N ASP A 222 9.24 -24.20 21.44
CA ASP A 222 7.85 -23.97 21.80
C ASP A 222 7.39 -22.61 21.26
N SER A 223 7.52 -22.27 19.98
CA SER A 223 6.92 -21.05 19.42
C SER A 223 5.61 -21.37 18.71
N HIS A 224 4.54 -20.67 19.07
CA HIS A 224 3.28 -20.68 18.32
C HIS A 224 3.17 -19.39 17.50
N VAL A 225 2.96 -19.51 16.19
CA VAL A 225 2.94 -18.35 15.28
C VAL A 225 1.51 -18.04 14.85
N VAL A 226 1.00 -16.87 15.24
CA VAL A 226 -0.28 -16.34 14.77
C VAL A 226 -0.02 -15.46 13.55
N VAL A 227 -0.34 -15.99 12.38
CA VAL A 227 -0.25 -15.30 11.09
C VAL A 227 -1.52 -14.48 10.88
N ILE A 228 -1.38 -13.16 10.84
CA ILE A 228 -2.46 -12.20 10.58
C ILE A 228 -2.26 -11.63 9.18
N ASP A 229 -3.12 -12.06 8.25
CA ASP A 229 -3.03 -11.63 6.86
C ASP A 229 -3.89 -10.39 6.61
N LEU A 230 -3.23 -9.25 6.44
CA LEU A 230 -3.85 -7.94 6.24
C LEU A 230 -4.21 -7.65 4.79
N ARG A 231 -3.93 -8.55 3.85
CA ARG A 231 -4.09 -8.30 2.42
C ARG A 231 -5.57 -8.21 2.05
N GLU A 232 -5.98 -7.06 1.51
CA GLU A 232 -7.33 -6.86 0.94
C GLU A 232 -7.48 -7.49 -0.46
N GLU A 233 -6.36 -7.71 -1.14
CA GLU A 233 -6.28 -8.35 -2.46
C GLU A 233 -6.66 -9.83 -2.37
N LEU A 234 -7.35 -10.36 -3.40
CA LEU A 234 -7.55 -11.80 -3.56
C LEU A 234 -6.21 -12.45 -3.94
N VAL A 235 -5.75 -13.38 -3.12
CA VAL A 235 -4.47 -14.06 -3.32
C VAL A 235 -4.73 -15.52 -3.62
N THR A 236 -4.02 -16.06 -4.62
CA THR A 236 -3.95 -17.50 -4.89
C THR A 236 -2.50 -17.89 -5.06
N TYR A 237 -2.11 -19.06 -4.58
CA TYR A 237 -0.79 -19.63 -4.82
C TYR A 237 -0.86 -20.56 -6.01
N VAL A 238 0.10 -20.43 -6.91
CA VAL A 238 0.36 -21.38 -8.00
C VAL A 238 1.80 -21.85 -7.84
N LYS A 239 1.98 -23.16 -7.66
CA LYS A 239 3.30 -23.79 -7.47
C LYS A 239 4.13 -23.12 -6.38
N GLY A 240 3.48 -22.85 -5.25
CA GLY A 240 4.08 -22.18 -4.10
C GLY A 240 4.32 -20.68 -4.24
N VAL A 241 4.05 -20.06 -5.40
CA VAL A 241 4.23 -18.62 -5.66
C VAL A 241 2.90 -17.89 -5.54
N PRO A 242 2.82 -16.76 -4.80
CA PRO A 242 1.58 -16.00 -4.66
C PRO A 242 1.30 -15.12 -5.90
N TYR A 243 0.05 -15.11 -6.34
CA TYR A 243 -0.51 -14.29 -7.40
C TYR A 243 -1.72 -13.50 -6.91
N VAL A 244 -1.97 -12.36 -7.54
CA VAL A 244 -3.08 -11.46 -7.23
C VAL A 244 -3.93 -11.18 -8.46
N LEU A 245 -5.25 -11.11 -8.26
CA LEU A 245 -6.20 -10.75 -9.30
C LEU A 245 -6.11 -9.24 -9.59
N ARG A 246 -5.94 -8.88 -10.86
CA ARG A 246 -5.90 -7.50 -11.34
C ARG A 246 -6.80 -7.31 -12.55
N GLU A 247 -7.16 -6.07 -12.85
CA GLU A 247 -7.67 -5.73 -14.18
C GLU A 247 -6.48 -5.51 -15.13
N ILE A 248 -6.61 -5.97 -16.38
CA ILE A 248 -5.50 -5.94 -17.34
C ILE A 248 -5.02 -4.53 -17.66
N ASP A 249 -5.95 -3.59 -17.81
CA ASP A 249 -5.66 -2.18 -18.06
C ASP A 249 -5.13 -1.46 -16.81
N PHE A 250 -5.20 -2.08 -15.64
CA PHE A 250 -4.78 -1.54 -14.35
C PHE A 250 -3.90 -2.53 -13.58
N ALA A 251 -3.04 -3.27 -14.28
CA ALA A 251 -2.27 -4.38 -13.72
C ALA A 251 -1.35 -3.99 -12.54
N THR A 252 -0.93 -2.72 -12.48
CA THR A 252 -0.12 -2.15 -11.40
C THR A 252 -0.95 -1.75 -10.17
N LYS A 253 -2.29 -1.74 -10.26
CA LYS A 253 -3.18 -1.22 -9.21
C LYS A 253 -3.96 -2.29 -8.47
N SER A 254 -4.15 -2.03 -7.17
CA SER A 254 -5.07 -2.74 -6.27
C SER A 254 -6.49 -2.75 -6.82
N LEU A 255 -7.06 -3.95 -6.96
CA LEU A 255 -8.47 -4.07 -7.28
C LEU A 255 -9.22 -3.55 -6.05
N ASN A 256 -10.02 -2.51 -6.23
CA ASN A 256 -10.68 -1.89 -5.09
C ASN A 256 -11.78 -2.82 -4.54
N LEU A 257 -11.38 -3.62 -3.56
CA LEU A 257 -12.21 -4.53 -2.79
C LEU A 257 -12.45 -3.97 -1.38
N ALA A 258 -12.36 -2.65 -1.21
CA ALA A 258 -12.50 -2.03 0.10
C ALA A 258 -13.87 -2.34 0.73
N GLY A 259 -13.85 -2.73 2.00
CA GLY A 259 -15.06 -2.97 2.79
C GLY A 259 -15.61 -4.39 2.72
N LEU A 260 -14.93 -5.34 2.07
CA LEU A 260 -15.28 -6.75 2.19
C LEU A 260 -15.07 -7.27 3.62
N SER A 261 -15.99 -8.11 4.08
CA SER A 261 -15.77 -8.88 5.30
C SER A 261 -14.74 -10.00 5.07
N THR A 262 -14.17 -10.53 6.16
CA THR A 262 -13.29 -11.70 6.10
C THR A 262 -13.92 -12.86 5.32
N ASP A 263 -15.18 -13.20 5.60
CA ASP A 263 -15.87 -14.31 4.94
C ASP A 263 -16.02 -14.09 3.43
N GLN A 264 -16.30 -12.84 3.01
CA GLN A 264 -16.39 -12.50 1.60
C GLN A 264 -15.04 -12.62 0.88
N VAL A 265 -13.94 -12.25 1.52
CA VAL A 265 -12.60 -12.41 0.94
C VAL A 265 -12.27 -13.89 0.79
N LEU A 266 -12.49 -14.68 1.84
CA LEU A 266 -12.24 -16.13 1.80
C LEU A 266 -13.08 -16.82 0.72
N GLN A 267 -14.37 -16.50 0.62
CA GLN A 267 -15.26 -17.04 -0.40
C GLN A 267 -14.77 -16.68 -1.81
N ARG A 268 -14.33 -15.44 -2.03
CA ARG A 268 -13.85 -14.99 -3.35
C ARG A 268 -12.50 -15.59 -3.72
N GLU A 269 -11.62 -15.85 -2.76
CA GLU A 269 -10.39 -16.61 -3.01
C GLU A 269 -10.70 -18.05 -3.44
N SER A 270 -11.69 -18.70 -2.82
CA SER A 270 -12.15 -20.03 -3.27
C SER A 270 -12.75 -19.99 -4.68
N LEU A 271 -13.62 -19.03 -4.98
CA LEU A 271 -14.19 -18.85 -6.32
C LEU A 271 -13.12 -18.55 -7.37
N LEU A 272 -12.12 -17.74 -7.03
CA LEU A 272 -10.99 -17.45 -7.92
C LEU A 272 -10.19 -18.72 -8.23
N LYS A 273 -9.97 -19.58 -7.24
CA LYS A 273 -9.34 -20.88 -7.45
C LYS A 273 -10.19 -21.78 -8.35
N GLU A 274 -11.50 -21.87 -8.14
CA GLU A 274 -12.41 -22.64 -9.00
C GLU A 274 -12.34 -22.19 -10.46
N ASP A 275 -12.36 -20.88 -10.69
CA ASP A 275 -12.22 -20.32 -12.03
C ASP A 275 -10.86 -20.67 -12.67
N LEU A 276 -9.77 -20.67 -11.89
CA LEU A 276 -8.44 -21.06 -12.38
C LEU A 276 -8.35 -22.55 -12.72
N LEU A 277 -9.02 -23.42 -11.95
CA LEU A 277 -9.11 -24.84 -12.26
C LEU A 277 -9.91 -25.09 -13.55
N HIS A 278 -10.97 -24.31 -13.78
CA HIS A 278 -11.72 -24.38 -15.03
C HIS A 278 -10.91 -23.87 -16.23
N GLU A 279 -10.14 -22.79 -16.06
CA GLU A 279 -9.20 -22.30 -17.07
C GLU A 279 -8.18 -23.38 -17.43
N ARG A 280 -7.55 -23.98 -16.41
CA ARG A 280 -6.62 -25.11 -16.58
C ARG A 280 -7.21 -26.22 -17.44
N ASP A 281 -8.42 -26.66 -17.11
CA ASP A 281 -9.08 -27.77 -17.82
C ASP A 281 -9.39 -27.41 -19.28
N THR A 282 -9.69 -26.15 -19.54
CA THR A 282 -9.96 -25.62 -20.88
C THR A 282 -8.68 -25.49 -21.72
N HIS A 283 -7.56 -25.21 -21.08
CA HIS A 283 -6.28 -24.91 -21.72
C HIS A 283 -5.22 -26.00 -21.47
N GLN A 284 -5.61 -27.28 -21.57
CA GLN A 284 -4.68 -28.43 -21.57
C GLN A 284 -3.73 -28.48 -20.37
N ASN A 285 -4.26 -28.23 -19.17
CA ASN A 285 -3.49 -28.18 -17.91
C ASN A 285 -2.68 -26.90 -17.71
N GLU A 286 -2.86 -25.86 -18.52
CA GLU A 286 -2.15 -24.59 -18.37
C GLU A 286 -3.08 -23.46 -17.91
N ILE A 287 -2.54 -22.54 -17.11
CA ILE A 287 -3.22 -21.29 -16.73
C ILE A 287 -2.41 -20.08 -17.18
N LEU A 288 -3.09 -18.99 -17.49
CA LEU A 288 -2.43 -17.78 -17.98
C LEU A 288 -2.09 -16.83 -16.83
N LEU A 289 -0.80 -16.73 -16.54
CA LEU A 289 -0.21 -15.90 -15.49
C LEU A 289 0.57 -14.73 -16.08
N HIS A 290 0.85 -13.74 -15.24
CA HIS A 290 1.54 -12.52 -15.62
C HIS A 290 2.61 -12.17 -14.59
N HIS A 291 3.73 -11.62 -15.05
CA HIS A 291 4.79 -11.10 -14.19
C HIS A 291 5.32 -9.77 -14.72
N GLU A 292 5.83 -8.95 -13.80
CA GLU A 292 6.47 -7.69 -14.16
C GLU A 292 7.93 -7.93 -14.51
N VAL A 293 8.35 -7.37 -15.65
CA VAL A 293 9.71 -7.42 -16.14
C VAL A 293 10.21 -6.00 -16.34
N SER A 294 11.36 -5.71 -15.75
CA SER A 294 12.06 -4.43 -15.93
C SER A 294 12.59 -4.30 -17.37
N ARG A 295 12.18 -3.25 -18.12
CA ARG A 295 12.62 -3.02 -19.52
C ARG A 295 14.14 -2.86 -19.70
N HIS A 296 14.91 -2.64 -18.63
CA HIS A 296 16.36 -2.43 -18.72
C HIS A 296 17.20 -3.67 -19.07
N MET A 297 16.63 -4.88 -19.05
CA MET A 297 17.38 -6.09 -19.42
C MET A 297 17.57 -6.28 -20.94
N GLU A 298 17.07 -5.38 -21.79
CA GLU A 298 17.18 -5.49 -23.26
C GLU A 298 18.29 -4.63 -23.92
N ARG A 299 19.25 -4.01 -23.19
CA ARG A 299 20.41 -3.34 -23.83
C ARG A 299 21.72 -4.13 -23.70
N VAL A 300 22.22 -4.56 -24.86
CA VAL A 300 23.46 -5.29 -25.21
C VAL A 300 24.75 -4.44 -24.98
N PRO A 301 25.95 -4.99 -25.24
CA PRO A 301 27.09 -5.15 -24.31
C PRO A 301 27.95 -3.89 -24.09
N SER A 302 28.74 -3.94 -23.02
CA SER A 302 29.69 -2.92 -22.57
C SER A 302 30.62 -2.38 -23.67
N LYS A 303 30.64 -1.04 -23.82
CA LYS A 303 31.85 -0.30 -24.20
C LYS A 303 32.17 0.67 -23.08
N GLU A 304 33.33 0.44 -22.47
CA GLU A 304 34.06 1.41 -21.66
C GLU A 304 34.16 2.74 -22.42
N ASN A 305 34.03 3.86 -21.70
CA ASN A 305 34.76 5.07 -22.03
C ASN A 305 34.93 5.92 -20.77
N THR A 306 36.18 5.97 -20.35
CA THR A 306 36.80 6.93 -19.42
C THR A 306 36.79 8.35 -20.00
N ALA A 307 36.54 9.37 -19.18
CA ALA A 307 37.23 10.67 -19.25
C ALA A 307 36.91 11.53 -18.01
N THR A 308 37.97 12.03 -17.37
CA THR A 308 38.02 13.15 -16.42
C THR A 308 38.13 14.47 -17.17
N ASP A 309 37.54 15.57 -16.68
CA ASP A 309 38.33 16.80 -16.52
C ASP A 309 37.72 17.88 -15.62
N ASP A 310 38.64 18.73 -15.17
CA ASP A 310 38.66 19.67 -14.06
C ASP A 310 38.53 21.13 -14.57
N THR A 311 37.41 21.82 -14.30
CA THR A 311 37.32 23.28 -14.40
C THR A 311 36.35 23.82 -13.36
N GLY A 312 36.90 24.31 -12.24
CA GLY A 312 36.16 25.04 -11.21
C GLY A 312 35.54 26.33 -11.76
N ILE A 313 34.23 26.30 -12.00
CA ILE A 313 33.17 27.26 -11.57
C ILE A 313 31.86 26.72 -12.19
N SER A 314 30.94 26.26 -11.34
CA SER A 314 29.58 25.91 -11.73
C SER A 314 28.62 26.39 -10.65
N VAL A 315 27.65 27.21 -11.04
CA VAL A 315 26.49 27.59 -10.22
C VAL A 315 25.58 26.37 -10.17
N ASP A 316 25.67 25.61 -9.08
CA ASP A 316 25.01 24.31 -8.93
C ASP A 316 23.51 24.45 -8.62
N ALA A 317 22.72 24.69 -9.66
CA ALA A 317 21.25 24.57 -9.65
C ALA A 317 20.78 23.10 -9.81
N SER A 318 21.69 22.14 -9.83
CA SER A 318 21.44 20.70 -9.91
C SER A 318 21.27 20.01 -8.55
N ARG A 319 21.28 20.78 -7.44
CA ARG A 319 21.05 20.25 -6.07
C ARG A 319 19.59 20.24 -5.61
N ALA A 320 18.63 20.40 -6.51
CA ALA A 320 17.23 20.13 -6.24
C ALA A 320 16.59 19.44 -7.46
N PHE A 321 16.23 18.16 -7.29
CA PHE A 321 15.65 17.24 -8.27
C PHE A 321 16.68 16.78 -9.34
N ASP A 322 17.21 15.56 -9.34
CA ASP A 322 16.58 14.26 -9.12
C ASP A 322 17.60 13.27 -8.51
N VAL A 323 17.32 12.78 -7.29
CA VAL A 323 18.16 11.80 -6.55
C VAL A 323 17.45 10.46 -6.45
N ARG A 324 16.84 9.98 -7.54
CA ARG A 324 16.29 8.63 -7.56
C ARG A 324 17.20 7.71 -8.37
N ALA A 325 18.02 6.94 -7.66
CA ALA A 325 18.48 5.64 -8.17
C ALA A 325 17.32 4.70 -8.54
N ASP A 326 16.10 5.01 -8.06
CA ASP A 326 14.84 4.35 -8.40
C ASP A 326 14.13 4.94 -9.64
N ALA A 327 14.56 6.10 -10.18
CA ALA A 327 13.95 6.65 -11.40
C ALA A 327 14.28 5.80 -12.63
N GLN A 328 15.49 5.24 -12.67
CA GLN A 328 16.00 4.41 -13.75
C GLN A 328 15.40 2.98 -13.80
N ARG A 329 14.43 2.61 -12.96
CA ARG A 329 13.92 1.23 -12.84
C ARG A 329 12.44 1.05 -13.22
N ARG A 330 11.76 2.11 -13.70
CA ARG A 330 10.29 2.22 -13.61
C ARG A 330 9.50 1.93 -14.89
N TYR A 331 10.16 1.42 -15.92
CA TYR A 331 9.44 0.94 -17.11
C TYR A 331 9.18 -0.56 -16.96
N LEU A 332 7.99 -0.90 -16.46
CA LEU A 332 7.55 -2.27 -16.27
C LEU A 332 6.77 -2.73 -17.49
N ARG A 333 7.29 -3.76 -18.15
CA ARG A 333 6.55 -4.57 -19.11
C ARG A 333 5.83 -5.66 -18.33
N LEU A 334 4.57 -5.90 -18.65
CA LEU A 334 3.84 -7.03 -18.09
C LEU A 334 3.87 -8.16 -19.12
N GLU A 335 4.57 -9.23 -18.80
CA GLU A 335 4.65 -10.39 -19.67
C GLU A 335 3.67 -11.46 -19.21
N ALA A 336 2.94 -12.01 -20.17
CA ALA A 336 2.05 -13.14 -19.94
C ALA A 336 2.78 -14.44 -20.30
N PHE A 337 2.58 -15.48 -19.49
CA PHE A 337 3.14 -16.80 -19.69
C PHE A 337 2.16 -17.88 -19.24
N TRP A 338 2.30 -19.05 -19.84
CA TRP A 338 1.54 -20.24 -19.48
C TRP A 338 2.26 -21.00 -18.37
N GLU A 339 1.50 -21.41 -17.35
CA GLU A 339 2.00 -22.25 -16.27
C GLU A 339 1.24 -23.57 -16.23
N GLU A 340 1.96 -24.68 -16.40
CA GLU A 340 1.41 -26.02 -16.30
C GLU A 340 1.06 -26.35 -14.84
N THR A 341 -0.18 -26.76 -14.61
CA THR A 341 -0.70 -27.23 -13.34
C THR A 341 -1.47 -28.52 -13.57
N ARG A 342 -1.01 -29.64 -13.01
CA ARG A 342 -1.62 -30.93 -13.30
C ARG A 342 -2.84 -31.21 -12.43
N PRO A 343 -3.83 -31.99 -12.90
CA PRO A 343 -4.99 -32.38 -12.10
C PRO A 343 -4.65 -33.14 -10.82
N GLU A 344 -3.61 -33.95 -10.82
CA GLU A 344 -3.12 -34.69 -9.64
C GLU A 344 -2.45 -33.78 -8.60
N ASP A 345 -1.95 -32.62 -9.00
CA ASP A 345 -1.27 -31.67 -8.12
C ASP A 345 -2.26 -30.68 -7.47
N VAL A 346 -3.57 -30.80 -7.71
CA VAL A 346 -4.56 -29.91 -7.09
C VAL A 346 -4.45 -29.97 -5.57
N ASN A 347 -4.40 -28.80 -4.93
CA ASN A 347 -4.13 -28.62 -3.50
C ASN A 347 -2.69 -28.92 -3.05
N SER A 348 -1.78 -29.37 -3.92
CA SER A 348 -0.37 -29.44 -3.58
C SER A 348 0.15 -28.03 -3.31
N PRO A 349 0.74 -27.76 -2.14
CA PRO A 349 1.21 -26.41 -1.81
C PRO A 349 2.39 -25.97 -2.68
N ASP A 350 3.18 -26.91 -3.22
CA ASP A 350 4.37 -26.64 -4.02
C ASP A 350 4.17 -26.81 -5.53
N LEU A 351 3.19 -27.62 -5.94
CA LEU A 351 2.96 -27.96 -7.36
C LEU A 351 1.60 -27.50 -7.90
N GLY A 352 0.66 -27.21 -7.01
CA GLY A 352 -0.74 -26.98 -7.36
C GLY A 352 -1.20 -25.53 -7.27
N ILE A 353 -2.53 -25.38 -7.39
CA ILE A 353 -3.25 -24.14 -7.14
C ILE A 353 -3.89 -24.22 -5.74
N CYS A 354 -3.54 -23.28 -4.86
CA CYS A 354 -4.00 -23.24 -3.47
C CYS A 354 -4.44 -21.85 -3.03
N THR A 355 -5.46 -21.78 -2.19
CA THR A 355 -5.79 -20.56 -1.44
C THR A 355 -4.83 -20.36 -0.26
N PRO A 356 -4.68 -19.15 0.27
CA PRO A 356 -3.91 -18.90 1.50
C PRO A 356 -4.36 -19.77 2.69
N SER A 357 -5.66 -19.99 2.81
CA SER A 357 -6.25 -20.85 3.85
C SER A 357 -5.81 -22.30 3.70
N GLU A 358 -5.78 -22.83 2.49
CA GLU A 358 -5.30 -24.20 2.22
C GLU A 358 -3.79 -24.31 2.48
N ILE A 359 -2.98 -23.33 2.06
CA ILE A 359 -1.55 -23.30 2.40
C ILE A 359 -1.36 -23.34 3.92
N SER A 360 -2.14 -22.56 4.67
CA SER A 360 -2.05 -22.56 6.13
C SER A 360 -2.44 -23.91 6.76
N LYS A 361 -3.34 -24.66 6.13
CA LYS A 361 -3.71 -26.01 6.56
C LYS A 361 -2.54 -26.97 6.31
N HIS A 362 -1.95 -26.97 5.13
CA HIS A 362 -0.78 -27.80 4.80
C HIS A 362 0.40 -27.52 5.71
N LEU A 363 0.73 -26.26 5.98
CA LEU A 363 1.83 -25.92 6.89
C LEU A 363 1.60 -26.45 8.32
N ARG A 364 0.35 -26.49 8.79
CA ARG A 364 0.04 -27.13 10.09
C ARG A 364 0.20 -28.64 10.03
N GLU A 365 -0.20 -29.27 8.93
CA GLU A 365 -0.03 -30.71 8.70
C GLU A 365 1.46 -31.11 8.54
N GLU A 366 2.30 -30.21 8.03
CA GLU A 366 3.78 -30.33 8.03
C GLU A 366 4.38 -30.24 9.45
N GLY A 367 3.59 -29.91 10.48
CA GLY A 367 4.01 -29.89 11.88
C GLY A 367 4.44 -28.52 12.40
N PHE A 368 4.15 -27.42 11.68
CA PHE A 368 4.37 -26.08 12.21
C PHE A 368 3.24 -25.67 13.18
N SER A 369 3.62 -25.25 14.38
CA SER A 369 2.69 -24.69 15.37
C SER A 369 2.30 -23.28 14.97
N MET A 370 1.21 -23.16 14.18
CA MET A 370 0.72 -21.88 13.71
C MET A 370 -0.81 -21.80 13.67
N THR A 371 -1.32 -20.58 13.74
CA THR A 371 -2.71 -20.25 13.38
C THR A 371 -2.71 -19.19 12.30
N TYR A 372 -3.62 -19.30 11.33
CA TYR A 372 -3.80 -18.32 10.27
C TYR A 372 -5.14 -17.59 10.41
N PHE A 373 -5.11 -16.28 10.27
CA PHE A 373 -6.28 -15.41 10.34
C PHE A 373 -6.25 -14.39 9.22
N ARG A 374 -7.28 -14.41 8.36
CA ARG A 374 -7.48 -13.42 7.29
C ARG A 374 -8.22 -12.21 7.84
N PHE A 375 -7.58 -11.04 7.79
CA PHE A 375 -8.09 -9.79 8.31
C PHE A 375 -7.88 -8.68 7.27
N PRO A 376 -8.69 -8.64 6.20
CA PRO A 376 -8.46 -7.74 5.07
C PRO A 376 -8.46 -6.28 5.55
N TRP A 377 -7.31 -5.62 5.44
CA TRP A 377 -7.15 -4.23 5.87
C TRP A 377 -6.93 -3.33 4.67
N SER A 378 -7.93 -2.52 4.35
CA SER A 378 -7.79 -1.59 3.24
C SER A 378 -6.83 -0.46 3.58
N ARG A 379 -5.89 -0.16 2.68
CA ARG A 379 -4.94 0.96 2.84
C ARG A 379 -5.63 2.30 3.07
N GLU A 380 -6.82 2.46 2.49
CA GLU A 380 -7.58 3.71 2.51
C GLU A 380 -8.59 3.80 3.66
N ARG A 381 -8.83 2.69 4.36
CA ARG A 381 -9.81 2.63 5.45
C ARG A 381 -9.17 3.00 6.78
N ARG A 382 -9.83 3.91 7.51
CA ARG A 382 -9.48 4.20 8.90
C ARG A 382 -9.96 3.07 9.82
N PRO A 383 -9.16 2.68 10.83
CA PRO A 383 -9.60 1.70 11.81
C PRO A 383 -10.85 2.19 12.54
N THR A 384 -11.89 1.36 12.57
CA THR A 384 -13.04 1.56 13.45
C THR A 384 -12.81 0.87 14.79
N ALA A 385 -13.58 1.27 15.81
CA ALA A 385 -13.51 0.62 17.13
C ALA A 385 -13.81 -0.89 17.05
N SER A 386 -14.76 -1.29 16.19
CA SER A 386 -15.09 -2.70 15.95
C SER A 386 -13.93 -3.48 15.32
N ASP A 387 -13.18 -2.86 14.41
CA ASP A 387 -12.00 -3.47 13.81
C ASP A 387 -10.92 -3.75 14.88
N VAL A 388 -10.69 -2.79 15.78
CA VAL A 388 -9.76 -2.92 16.91
C VAL A 388 -10.22 -3.99 17.89
N GLU A 389 -11.51 -4.05 18.19
CA GLU A 389 -12.10 -5.07 19.07
C GLU A 389 -11.97 -6.47 18.47
N CYS A 390 -12.23 -6.64 17.17
CA CYS A 390 -12.06 -7.91 16.46
C CYS A 390 -10.61 -8.39 16.56
N LEU A 391 -9.63 -7.53 16.23
CA LEU A 391 -8.22 -7.85 16.36
C LEU A 391 -7.84 -8.19 17.81
N HIS A 392 -8.26 -7.37 18.77
CA HIS A 392 -7.96 -7.55 20.18
C HIS A 392 -8.54 -8.86 20.74
N SER A 393 -9.78 -9.20 20.40
CA SER A 393 -10.41 -10.45 20.85
C SER A 393 -9.64 -11.69 20.38
N ARG A 394 -9.14 -11.66 19.13
CA ARG A 394 -8.27 -12.70 18.57
C ARG A 394 -6.91 -12.74 19.26
N VAL A 395 -6.26 -11.61 19.48
CA VAL A 395 -4.96 -11.58 20.18
C VAL A 395 -5.11 -12.07 21.63
N LYS A 396 -6.19 -11.66 22.30
CA LYS A 396 -6.47 -12.02 23.70
C LYS A 396 -6.73 -13.52 23.87
N SER A 397 -7.36 -14.20 22.92
CA SER A 397 -7.62 -15.65 23.05
C SER A 397 -6.33 -16.49 23.12
N TYR A 398 -5.21 -15.95 22.66
CA TYR A 398 -3.89 -16.61 22.76
C TYR A 398 -3.09 -16.15 23.98
N HIS A 399 -3.61 -15.19 24.76
CA HIS A 399 -2.95 -14.65 25.94
C HIS A 399 -3.49 -15.33 27.22
N GLY A 400 -2.68 -16.14 27.90
CA GLY A 400 -3.00 -16.61 29.26
C GLY A 400 -2.82 -18.11 29.55
N GLU A 401 -2.48 -18.95 28.58
CA GLU A 401 -1.99 -20.29 28.90
C GLU A 401 -0.50 -20.20 29.29
N LYS A 402 0.04 -21.15 30.07
CA LYS A 402 1.50 -21.31 30.28
C LYS A 402 2.14 -21.72 28.94
N ALA A 403 2.13 -20.78 28.00
CA ALA A 403 2.04 -21.05 26.57
C ALA A 403 3.40 -20.92 25.88
N PRO A 404 3.61 -21.63 24.77
CA PRO A 404 4.72 -21.40 23.84
C PRO A 404 5.01 -19.90 23.63
N LYS A 405 6.28 -19.51 23.39
CA LYS A 405 6.65 -18.13 23.00
C LYS A 405 5.85 -17.72 21.77
N LEU A 406 4.71 -17.08 22.02
CA LEU A 406 3.71 -16.68 21.05
C LEU A 406 4.27 -15.56 20.18
N ARG A 407 4.16 -15.68 18.86
CA ARG A 407 4.64 -14.70 17.88
C ARG A 407 3.53 -14.30 16.93
N PHE A 408 3.47 -13.03 16.56
CA PHE A 408 2.55 -12.50 15.56
C PHE A 408 3.32 -12.24 14.27
N LEU A 409 2.86 -12.80 13.16
CA LEU A 409 3.39 -12.52 11.83
C LEU A 409 2.33 -11.82 11.00
N PHE A 410 2.55 -10.54 10.68
CA PHE A 410 1.65 -9.76 9.84
C PHE A 410 2.03 -9.86 8.37
N LEU A 411 1.10 -10.31 7.52
CA LEU A 411 1.30 -10.34 6.07
C LEU A 411 0.64 -9.13 5.42
N SER A 412 1.33 -8.51 4.46
CA SER A 412 0.77 -7.39 3.68
C SER A 412 1.26 -7.39 2.23
N HIS A 413 0.79 -6.40 1.45
CA HIS A 413 1.19 -6.24 0.05
C HIS A 413 2.65 -5.82 -0.10
N THR A 414 3.08 -4.74 0.56
CA THR A 414 4.44 -4.19 0.39
C THR A 414 5.32 -4.33 1.62
N GLY A 415 4.80 -4.69 2.80
CA GLY A 415 5.62 -4.82 4.02
C GLY A 415 6.17 -3.50 4.57
N ILE A 416 5.90 -2.39 3.89
CA ILE A 416 6.19 -1.02 4.32
C ILE A 416 4.95 -0.13 4.30
N GLY A 417 3.81 -0.65 3.85
CA GLY A 417 2.55 0.09 3.75
C GLY A 417 1.86 0.35 5.10
N MET A 418 0.80 1.15 5.08
CA MET A 418 0.07 1.60 6.28
C MET A 418 -0.41 0.45 7.18
N GLY A 419 -0.90 -0.65 6.59
CA GLY A 419 -1.40 -1.80 7.37
C GLY A 419 -0.37 -2.35 8.36
N VAL A 420 0.89 -2.52 7.94
CA VAL A 420 1.96 -3.05 8.79
C VAL A 420 2.61 -2.00 9.69
N ARG A 421 2.34 -0.70 9.47
CA ARG A 421 2.77 0.36 10.39
C ARG A 421 1.80 0.55 11.55
N HIS A 422 0.50 0.39 11.33
CA HIS A 422 -0.53 0.70 12.33
C HIS A 422 -1.04 -0.53 13.09
N ILE A 423 -1.36 -1.62 12.39
CA ILE A 423 -2.01 -2.76 13.01
C ILE A 423 -1.08 -3.48 13.99
N PRO A 424 0.22 -3.71 13.66
CA PRO A 424 1.18 -4.25 14.61
C PRO A 424 1.36 -3.39 15.87
N VAL A 425 1.24 -2.06 15.76
CA VAL A 425 1.33 -1.14 16.90
C VAL A 425 0.17 -1.35 17.87
N LEU A 426 -1.05 -1.62 17.39
CA LEU A 426 -2.18 -1.94 18.27
C LEU A 426 -1.91 -3.20 19.10
N VAL A 427 -1.36 -4.24 18.47
CA VAL A 427 -0.99 -5.48 19.15
C VAL A 427 0.18 -5.26 20.10
N SER A 428 1.20 -4.50 19.71
CA SER A 428 2.31 -4.09 20.58
C SER A 428 1.81 -3.38 21.84
N CYS A 429 0.89 -2.41 21.72
CA CYS A 429 0.30 -1.72 22.86
C CYS A 429 -0.38 -2.70 23.83
N PHE A 430 -1.12 -3.69 23.32
CA PHE A 430 -1.71 -4.73 24.16
C PHE A 430 -0.65 -5.53 24.92
N TYR A 431 0.41 -5.97 24.25
CA TYR A 431 1.50 -6.74 24.86
C TYR A 431 2.26 -5.95 25.94
N LEU A 432 2.65 -4.71 25.64
CA LEU A 432 3.34 -3.86 26.61
C LEU A 432 2.47 -3.51 27.83
N THR A 433 1.15 -3.39 27.64
CA THR A 433 0.23 -3.01 28.73
C THR A 433 -0.16 -4.19 29.61
N ARG A 434 -0.41 -5.36 29.01
CA ARG A 434 -1.05 -6.50 29.70
C ARG A 434 -0.13 -7.71 29.88
N ALA A 435 0.86 -7.90 29.00
CA ALA A 435 1.71 -9.09 29.01
C ALA A 435 3.05 -8.92 29.74
N GLY A 436 3.31 -7.76 30.37
CA GLY A 436 4.51 -7.54 31.18
C GLY A 436 5.84 -7.49 30.41
N TYR A 437 5.81 -7.60 29.07
CA TYR A 437 6.96 -7.38 28.20
C TYR A 437 7.44 -5.93 28.34
N GLY A 438 8.57 -5.75 29.02
CA GLY A 438 9.15 -4.43 29.32
C GLY A 438 9.50 -4.20 30.80
N ASN A 439 9.08 -5.06 31.73
CA ASN A 439 9.44 -4.91 33.15
C ASN A 439 10.73 -5.63 33.55
N GLU A 440 11.20 -6.63 32.80
CA GLU A 440 12.38 -7.42 33.19
C GLU A 440 13.71 -6.84 32.71
N SER A 441 13.74 -6.10 31.60
CA SER A 441 14.96 -5.45 31.09
C SER A 441 15.22 -4.05 31.67
N ASP A 442 14.25 -3.45 32.37
CA ASP A 442 14.32 -2.08 32.88
C ASP A 442 14.60 -1.95 34.39
N LYS A 443 14.73 -3.05 35.15
CA LYS A 443 15.19 -2.97 36.56
C LYS A 443 16.66 -2.52 36.70
N GLY A 444 17.42 -2.45 35.60
CA GLY A 444 18.83 -2.04 35.60
C GLY A 444 19.17 -0.86 34.68
N LYS A 445 18.21 -0.23 34.00
CA LYS A 445 18.47 0.88 33.06
C LYS A 445 17.62 2.13 33.28
N ALA A 446 16.74 2.13 34.29
CA ALA A 446 15.92 3.28 34.63
C ALA A 446 16.68 4.44 35.32
N GLU A 447 17.98 4.29 35.64
CA GLU A 447 18.79 5.36 36.26
C GLU A 447 19.84 6.01 35.34
N GLU A 448 20.05 5.54 34.10
CA GLU A 448 21.08 6.09 33.20
C GLU A 448 20.64 6.20 31.74
N SER A 449 19.47 6.79 31.49
CA SER A 449 19.23 7.45 30.19
C SER A 449 18.74 8.86 30.44
N GLY A 450 19.69 9.80 30.40
CA GLY A 450 19.40 11.22 30.40
C GLY A 450 18.35 11.53 29.34
N ALA A 451 17.35 12.31 29.75
CA ALA A 451 16.34 12.86 28.86
C ALA A 451 16.99 13.37 27.57
N PRO A 452 16.45 13.08 26.38
CA PRO A 452 16.92 13.72 25.16
C PRO A 452 16.82 15.23 25.35
N ARG A 453 17.96 15.92 25.33
CA ARG A 453 18.03 17.38 25.34
C ARG A 453 17.43 17.90 24.04
N GLY A 454 16.11 18.06 24.05
CA GLY A 454 15.29 18.66 22.98
C GLY A 454 13.87 19.00 23.42
N ALA A 455 13.54 18.83 24.70
CA ALA A 455 12.18 18.86 25.24
C ALA A 455 11.50 20.24 25.29
N GLU A 456 12.22 21.34 25.02
CA GLU A 456 11.63 22.68 25.10
C GLU A 456 10.84 23.07 23.84
N ASN A 457 11.07 22.41 22.68
CA ASN A 457 10.30 22.68 21.45
C ASN A 457 9.16 21.68 21.17
N GLU A 458 9.16 20.49 21.77
CA GLU A 458 8.08 19.50 21.59
C GLU A 458 6.80 19.81 22.41
N ALA A 459 6.93 20.64 23.45
CA ALA A 459 5.86 20.91 24.41
C ALA A 459 4.63 21.62 23.80
N ASP A 460 4.80 22.34 22.68
CA ASP A 460 3.71 23.11 22.08
C ASP A 460 2.95 22.35 20.97
N GLU A 461 3.51 21.25 20.46
CA GLU A 461 3.16 20.74 19.12
C GLU A 461 2.20 19.53 19.12
N ASN A 462 1.76 19.09 20.30
CA ASN A 462 0.78 18.02 20.48
C ASN A 462 -0.27 18.35 21.56
N ARG A 463 -0.65 19.62 21.74
CA ARG A 463 -1.61 20.07 22.78
C ARG A 463 -2.88 19.21 22.86
N GLY A 464 -3.43 18.76 21.73
CA GLY A 464 -4.61 17.89 21.71
C GLY A 464 -4.36 16.49 22.27
N ILE A 465 -3.24 15.85 21.93
CA ILE A 465 -2.86 14.53 22.46
C ILE A 465 -2.46 14.67 23.94
N LEU A 466 -1.73 15.72 24.30
CA LEU A 466 -1.35 15.99 25.69
C LEU A 466 -2.58 16.30 26.56
N ALA A 467 -3.55 17.05 26.05
CA ALA A 467 -4.84 17.24 26.73
C ALA A 467 -5.58 15.91 26.91
N LEU A 468 -5.55 15.02 25.91
CA LEU A 468 -6.13 13.68 26.01
C LEU A 468 -5.45 12.86 27.13
N THR A 469 -4.12 12.92 27.27
CA THR A 469 -3.41 12.21 28.34
C THR A 469 -3.77 12.70 29.75
N ARG A 470 -4.35 13.90 29.90
CA ARG A 470 -4.80 14.41 31.20
C ARG A 470 -6.19 13.91 31.61
N VAL A 471 -7.01 13.47 30.63
CA VAL A 471 -8.39 13.04 30.87
C VAL A 471 -8.56 11.52 30.85
N ILE A 472 -7.55 10.77 30.39
CA ILE A 472 -7.55 9.30 30.40
C ILE A 472 -6.81 8.81 31.66
N PRO A 473 -7.35 7.81 32.38
CA PRO A 473 -6.62 7.14 33.47
C PRO A 473 -5.26 6.63 33.02
N ASP A 474 -4.21 6.86 33.81
CA ASP A 474 -2.82 6.55 33.46
C ASP A 474 -2.37 7.11 32.09
N GLY A 475 -2.95 8.22 31.65
CA GLY A 475 -2.74 8.77 30.31
C GLY A 475 -1.27 9.00 29.92
N PRO A 476 -0.39 9.53 30.79
CA PRO A 476 1.05 9.62 30.49
C PRO A 476 1.70 8.26 30.22
N LYS A 477 1.35 7.24 31.02
CA LYS A 477 1.84 5.87 30.82
C LYS A 477 1.31 5.26 29.52
N CYS A 478 0.01 5.44 29.23
CA CYS A 478 -0.60 5.03 27.96
C CYS A 478 0.13 5.65 26.75
N LYS A 479 0.43 6.96 26.80
CA LYS A 479 1.18 7.65 25.75
C LYS A 479 2.59 7.08 25.59
N SER A 480 3.31 6.86 26.69
CA SER A 480 4.64 6.26 26.66
C SER A 480 4.65 4.87 26.02
N ILE A 481 3.63 4.04 26.29
CA ILE A 481 3.47 2.71 25.68
C ILE A 481 3.21 2.80 24.18
N VAL A 482 2.33 3.73 23.77
CA VAL A 482 2.05 4.00 22.35
C VAL A 482 3.31 4.45 21.64
N ASP A 483 4.07 5.37 22.25
CA ASP A 483 5.33 5.83 21.68
C ASP A 483 6.31 4.67 21.55
N ARG A 484 6.60 3.94 22.62
CA ARG A 484 7.49 2.78 22.57
C ARG A 484 7.09 1.78 21.47
N SER A 485 5.78 1.53 21.33
CA SER A 485 5.24 0.68 20.27
C SER A 485 5.52 1.23 18.87
N ILE A 486 5.30 2.53 18.62
CA ILE A 486 5.62 3.15 17.32
C ILE A 486 7.13 3.04 17.01
N SER A 487 7.98 3.26 18.01
CA SER A 487 9.43 3.21 17.85
C SER A 487 9.92 1.83 17.40
N PHE A 488 9.29 0.74 17.85
CA PHE A 488 9.62 -0.61 17.40
C PHE A 488 9.45 -0.82 15.91
N PHE A 489 8.57 -0.07 15.22
CA PHE A 489 8.33 -0.22 13.78
C PHE A 489 8.95 0.90 12.94
N SER A 490 9.81 1.74 13.52
CA SER A 490 10.44 2.89 12.85
C SER A 490 11.24 2.52 11.60
N ALA A 491 11.84 1.32 11.56
CA ALA A 491 12.56 0.79 10.38
C ALA A 491 11.64 0.50 9.18
N VAL A 492 10.35 0.20 9.44
CA VAL A 492 9.31 0.00 8.41
C VAL A 492 8.67 1.34 8.03
N GLY A 493 8.54 2.23 9.01
CA GLY A 493 8.20 3.63 8.83
C GLY A 493 7.80 4.30 10.13
N ASP A 494 8.35 5.50 10.37
CA ASP A 494 8.07 6.27 11.58
C ASP A 494 6.88 7.21 11.38
N MET A 495 5.75 6.85 12.00
CA MET A 495 4.55 7.68 12.01
C MET A 495 4.78 9.07 12.59
N ARG A 496 5.67 9.24 13.56
CA ARG A 496 5.91 10.55 14.18
C ARG A 496 6.66 11.45 13.21
N GLY A 497 7.74 10.94 12.62
CA GLY A 497 8.44 11.60 11.53
C GLY A 497 7.52 11.94 10.34
N ASP A 498 6.60 11.04 9.97
CA ASP A 498 5.63 11.30 8.90
C ASP A 498 4.64 12.43 9.26
N ILE A 499 4.14 12.45 10.51
CA ILE A 499 3.28 13.53 11.02
C ILE A 499 4.03 14.86 11.00
N ASP A 500 5.29 14.88 11.45
CA ASP A 500 6.08 16.11 11.51
C ASP A 500 6.45 16.64 10.11
N LYS A 501 6.69 15.74 9.15
CA LYS A 501 6.83 16.13 7.74
C LYS A 501 5.57 16.76 7.17
N CYS A 502 4.37 16.30 7.54
CA CYS A 502 3.11 16.92 7.10
C CYS A 502 2.81 18.27 7.77
N LYS A 503 3.47 18.57 8.90
CA LYS A 503 3.31 19.86 9.61
C LYS A 503 4.16 20.97 8.97
N ARG A 504 5.39 20.62 8.58
CA ARG A 504 6.32 21.49 7.84
C ARG A 504 5.75 21.82 6.45
#